data_AF-A0A645HXI9-F1
#
_entry.id   AF-A0A645HXI9-F1
#
_cell.length_a   1.000
_cell.length_b   1.000
_cell.length_c   1.000
_cell.angle_alpha   90.00
_cell.angle_beta   90.00
_cell.angle_gamma   90.00
#
_symmetry.space_group_name_H-M   'P 1'
#
loop_
_entity.id
_entity.type
_entity.pdbx_description
1 polymer ?
#
loop_
_entity_poly.entity_id
_entity_poly.type
_entity_poly.pdbx_seq_one_letter_code
_entity_poly.pdbx_strand_id
1 'polypeptide(L)' 'MGKSVLEVTGNDVAAFCDELVKDSTTYADLNQGSVDSAVSVAMNKALTQKDN' A
#
# COMPACT_ATOMS: atom_id res chain seq x y z
N MET A 1 10.63 -10.36 33.04
CA MET A 1 11.05 -11.56 32.28
C MET A 1 10.57 -11.38 30.85
N GLY A 2 11.39 -11.71 29.85
CA GLY A 2 11.05 -11.56 28.43
C GLY A 2 10.27 -12.77 27.90
N LYS A 3 9.62 -12.60 26.75
CA LYS A 3 8.98 -13.69 25.99
C LYS A 3 9.95 -14.25 24.96
N SER A 4 9.85 -15.55 24.70
CA SER A 4 10.52 -16.21 23.58
C SER A 4 9.88 -15.84 22.23
N VAL A 5 10.61 -16.10 21.14
CA VAL A 5 10.16 -15.71 19.80
C VAL A 5 8.83 -16.39 19.42
N LEU A 6 8.68 -17.68 19.69
CA LEU A 6 7.47 -18.42 19.33
C LEU A 6 6.26 -18.08 20.22
N GLU A 7 6.50 -17.52 21.42
CA GLU A 7 5.43 -16.95 22.25
C GLU A 7 4.91 -15.62 21.70
N VAL A 8 5.65 -14.97 20.80
CA VAL A 8 5.28 -13.71 20.15
C VAL A 8 4.73 -13.95 18.75
N THR A 9 5.41 -14.78 17.96
CA THR A 9 5.07 -15.04 16.55
C THR A 9 4.11 -16.20 16.37
N GLY A 10 3.94 -17.06 17.38
CA GLY A 10 3.33 -18.37 17.19
C GLY A 10 4.25 -19.34 16.45
N ASN A 11 3.81 -20.60 16.37
CA ASN A 11 4.53 -21.66 15.65
C ASN A 11 4.40 -21.53 14.13
N ASP A 12 3.29 -20.95 13.66
CA ASP A 12 3.11 -20.59 12.25
C ASP A 12 3.59 -19.15 12.02
N VAL A 13 4.90 -19.02 11.84
CA VAL A 13 5.55 -17.72 11.63
C VAL A 13 5.11 -17.09 10.31
N ALA A 14 4.70 -17.88 9.31
CA ALA A 14 4.22 -17.37 8.04
C ALA A 14 2.88 -16.64 8.22
N ALA A 15 1.93 -17.26 8.94
CA ALA A 15 0.65 -16.62 9.25
C ALA A 15 0.80 -15.33 10.07
N PHE A 16 1.78 -15.27 10.98
CA PHE A 16 2.11 -14.05 11.70
C PHE A 16 2.62 -12.93 10.78
N CYS A 17 3.50 -13.27 9.84
CA CYS A 17 4.00 -12.32 8.85
C CYS A 17 2.89 -11.80 7.93
N ASP A 18 1.97 -12.67 7.50
CA ASP A 18 0.83 -12.29 6.66
C ASP A 18 -0.05 -11.24 7.36
N GLU A 19 -0.40 -11.47 8.62
CA GLU A 19 -1.18 -10.50 9.40
C GLU A 19 -0.41 -9.21 9.71
N LEU A 20 0.93 -9.26 9.83
CA LEU A 20 1.76 -8.07 10.04
C LEU A 20 1.76 -7.13 8.83
N VAL A 21 1.75 -7.67 7.62
CA VAL A 21 1.88 -6.88 6.38
C VAL A 21 0.53 -6.48 5.76
N LYS A 22 -0.55 -7.17 6.13
CA LYS A 22 -1.90 -7.04 5.55
C LYS A 22 -2.46 -5.62 5.52
N ASP A 23 -2.28 -4.85 6.59
CA ASP A 23 -2.82 -3.48 6.72
C ASP A 23 -1.73 -2.40 6.56
N SER A 24 -0.50 -2.79 6.22
CA SER A 24 0.61 -1.86 6.05
C SER A 24 0.57 -1.27 4.64
N THR A 25 0.65 0.06 4.53
CA THR A 25 0.85 0.71 3.22
C THR A 25 2.16 0.22 2.63
N THR A 26 2.06 -0.53 1.54
CA THR A 26 3.21 -1.03 0.82
C THR A 26 3.77 0.05 -0.10
N TYR A 27 5.01 -0.11 -0.53
CA TYR A 27 5.60 0.72 -1.58
C TYR A 27 4.77 0.69 -2.88
N ALA A 28 4.05 -0.41 -3.14
CA ALA A 28 3.15 -0.51 -4.28
C ALA A 28 1.93 0.42 -4.14
N ASP A 29 1.34 0.53 -2.95
CA ASP A 29 0.18 1.40 -2.71
C ASP A 29 0.52 2.88 -2.91
N LEU A 30 1.71 3.30 -2.48
CA LEU A 30 2.21 4.67 -2.70
C LEU A 30 2.41 4.97 -4.19
N ASN A 31 2.94 4.02 -4.95
CA ASN A 31 3.12 4.18 -6.40
C ASN A 31 1.78 4.23 -7.14
N GLN A 32 0.81 3.41 -6.74
CA GLN A 32 -0.53 3.44 -7.32
C GLN A 32 -1.20 4.80 -7.10
N GLY A 33 -1.13 5.36 -5.89
CA GLY A 33 -1.68 6.69 -5.61
C GLY A 33 -1.02 7.82 -6.44
N SER A 34 0.28 7.72 -6.72
CA SER A 34 0.99 8.65 -7.59
C SER A 34 0.52 8.57 -9.05
N VAL A 35 0.36 7.35 -9.57
CA VAL A 35 -0.14 7.11 -10.93
C VAL A 35 -1.58 7.62 -11.06
N ASP A 36 -2.46 7.32 -10.11
CA ASP A 36 -3.85 7.75 -10.13
C ASP A 36 -3.97 9.28 -10.12
N SER A 37 -3.14 9.96 -9.31
CA SER A 37 -3.05 11.42 -9.28
C SER A 37 -2.59 11.98 -10.63
N ALA A 38 -1.53 11.41 -11.22
CA ALA A 38 -1.02 11.84 -12.52
C ALA A 38 -2.05 11.66 -13.65
N VAL A 39 -2.78 10.54 -13.67
CA VAL A 39 -3.85 10.26 -14.63
C VAL A 39 -5.00 11.26 -14.47
N SER A 40 -5.42 11.54 -13.24
CA SER A 40 -6.48 12.54 -12.95
C SER A 40 -6.09 13.93 -13.44
N VAL A 41 -4.85 14.37 -13.18
CA VAL A 41 -4.32 15.65 -13.68
C VAL A 41 -4.32 15.68 -15.21
N ALA A 42 -3.85 14.62 -15.86
CA ALA A 42 -3.81 14.52 -17.32
C ALA A 42 -5.20 14.58 -17.95
N MET A 43 -6.19 13.87 -17.39
CA MET A 43 -7.58 13.91 -17.86
C MET A 43 -8.17 15.31 -17.76
N ASN A 44 -8.03 15.99 -16.61
CA ASN A 44 -8.54 17.34 -16.43
C ASN A 44 -7.93 18.32 -17.44
N LYS A 45 -6.62 18.22 -17.69
CA LYS A 45 -5.93 19.03 -18.70
C LYS A 45 -6.44 18.76 -20.12
N ALA A 46 -6.78 17.51 -20.45
CA ALA A 46 -7.31 17.17 -21.77
C ALA A 46 -8.73 17.70 -21.99
N LEU A 47 -9.55 17.74 -20.94
CA LEU A 47 -10.90 18.30 -20.99
C LEU A 47 -10.87 19.82 -21.17
N THR A 48 -10.02 20.53 -20.44
CA THR A 48 -9.95 22.00 -20.50
C THR A 48 -9.28 22.55 -21.77
N GLN A 49 -8.46 21.75 -22.46
CA GLN A 49 -7.84 22.12 -23.74
C GLN A 49 -8.77 21.94 -24.95
N LYS A 50 -9.90 21.25 -24.80
CA LYS A 50 -10.84 20.95 -25.90
C LYS A 50 -11.83 22.09 -26.18
N ASP A 51 -11.92 23.05 -25.26
CA ASP A 51 -12.89 24.15 -25.28
C ASP A 51 -12.32 25.49 -25.82
N ASN A 52 -11.16 25.47 -26.50
CA ASN A 52 -10.47 26.68 -26.99
C ASN A 52 -10.20 26.64 -28.50
#